data_AF-A0A1W1CBP2-F1
#
_entry.id   AF-A0A1W1CBP2-F1
#
_cell.length_a   1.000
_cell.length_b   1.000
_cell.length_c   1.000
_cell.angle_alpha   90.00
_cell.angle_beta   90.00
_cell.angle_gamma   90.00
#
_symmetry.space_group_name_H-M   'P 1'
#
loop_
_entity.id
_entity.type
_entity.pdbx_description
1 polymer ?
#
loop_
_entity_poly.entity_id
_entity_poly.type
_entity_poly.pdbx_seq_one_letter_code
_entity_poly.pdbx_strand_id
1 'polypeptide(L)'
;MNYQIIKPKLGKNIILVADESTISKSGNSTHNLGYFYSGLQSRAIKSIQILSFALVDVDSRKSYPIFSKQLKQSKKKIVTKSKNKKVGRPQGSKNKNKSLFRADKYTREVLKLYGVKVDDILINQAIWRVSAFSMIHGDVA
;
A
#
# COMPACT_ATOMS: atom_id res chain seq x y z
N MET A 1 15.78 8.90 5.99
CA MET A 1 17.00 8.32 6.57
C MET A 1 18.01 8.05 5.46
N ASN A 2 19.31 8.32 5.64
CA ASN A 2 20.32 8.02 4.63
C ASN A 2 20.72 6.53 4.69
N TYR A 3 20.45 5.77 3.62
CA TYR A 3 20.74 4.33 3.54
C TYR A 3 22.22 4.00 3.85
N GLN A 4 23.14 4.89 3.48
CA GLN A 4 24.56 4.67 3.74
C GLN A 4 24.90 4.53 5.23
N ILE A 5 24.14 5.18 6.12
CA ILE A 5 24.37 5.14 7.57
C ILE A 5 23.92 3.80 8.17
N ILE A 6 22.88 3.18 7.60
CA ILE A 6 22.29 1.93 8.10
C ILE A 6 22.91 0.69 7.45
N LYS A 7 23.43 0.80 6.22
CA LYS A 7 24.10 -0.30 5.50
C LYS A 7 25.11 -1.09 6.33
N PRO A 8 26.05 -0.49 7.09
CA PRO A 8 27.01 -1.26 7.87
C PRO A 8 26.40 -1.96 9.10
N LYS A 9 25.18 -1.60 9.51
CA LYS A 9 24.50 -2.15 10.69
C LYS A 9 23.49 -3.25 10.35
N LEU A 10 23.19 -3.45 9.08
CA LEU A 10 22.21 -4.41 8.61
C LEU A 10 22.82 -5.81 8.57
N GLY A 11 22.12 -6.77 9.18
CA GLY A 11 22.43 -8.20 9.12
C GLY A 11 22.15 -8.84 7.75
N LYS A 12 22.16 -10.17 7.71
CA LYS A 12 21.92 -10.92 6.46
C LYS A 12 20.42 -11.02 6.16
N ASN A 13 19.61 -11.22 7.19
CA ASN A 13 18.18 -11.46 7.04
C ASN A 13 17.38 -10.16 7.25
N ILE A 14 17.02 -9.51 6.15
CA ILE A 14 16.33 -8.21 6.17
C ILE A 14 14.95 -8.34 5.52
N ILE A 15 13.94 -7.81 6.19
CA ILE A 15 12.58 -7.67 5.68
C ILE A 15 12.32 -6.20 5.37
N LEU A 16 11.86 -5.90 4.16
CA LEU A 16 11.29 -4.58 3.86
C LEU A 16 9.81 -4.58 4.31
N VAL A 17 9.50 -3.76 5.29
CA VAL A 17 8.16 -3.62 5.86
C VAL A 17 7.54 -2.32 5.37
N ALA A 18 6.28 -2.38 4.98
CA ALA A 18 5.47 -1.23 4.62
C ALA A 18 4.14 -1.30 5.39
N ASP A 19 3.75 -0.20 6.04
CA ASP A 19 2.46 -0.11 6.73
C ASP A 19 1.74 1.20 6.43
N GLU A 20 0.41 1.12 6.28
CA GLU A 20 -0.47 2.25 6.09
C GLU A 20 -1.21 2.56 7.40
N SER A 21 -0.88 3.69 8.01
CA SER A 21 -1.55 4.16 9.23
C SER A 21 -2.51 5.31 8.92
N THR A 22 -3.69 5.29 9.55
CA THR A 22 -4.72 6.32 9.41
C THR A 22 -4.80 7.14 10.68
N ILE A 23 -4.58 8.46 10.58
CA ILE A 23 -4.53 9.37 11.74
C ILE A 23 -5.68 10.37 11.63
N SER A 24 -6.60 10.35 12.60
CA SER A 24 -7.71 11.30 12.67
C SER A 24 -7.20 12.73 12.85
N LYS A 25 -7.82 13.67 12.14
CA LYS A 25 -7.50 15.10 12.26
C LYS A 25 -8.78 15.93 12.26
N SER A 26 -8.87 16.88 13.18
CA SER A 26 -9.91 17.91 13.21
C SER A 26 -9.55 19.10 12.31
N GLY A 27 -10.53 19.95 11.99
CA GLY A 27 -10.32 21.14 11.15
C GLY A 27 -10.14 20.84 9.66
N ASN A 28 -9.73 21.85 8.90
CA ASN A 28 -9.57 21.80 7.43
C ASN A 28 -8.18 22.24 6.94
N SER A 29 -7.31 22.72 7.83
CA SER A 29 -6.01 23.30 7.47
C SER A 29 -4.89 22.26 7.27
N THR A 30 -5.19 20.97 7.46
CA THR A 30 -4.21 19.90 7.21
C THR A 30 -4.19 19.55 5.73
N HIS A 31 -3.02 19.54 5.12
CA HIS A 31 -2.86 19.17 3.71
C HIS A 31 -3.27 17.70 3.46
N ASN A 32 -3.80 17.39 2.27
CA ASN A 32 -4.34 16.06 1.89
C ASN A 32 -5.29 15.43 2.92
N LEU A 33 -6.07 16.24 3.63
CA LEU A 33 -7.14 15.75 4.49
C LEU A 33 -8.23 15.07 3.65
N GLY A 34 -8.75 13.94 4.13
CA GLY A 34 -9.82 13.24 3.45
C GLY A 34 -10.53 12.24 4.36
N TYR A 35 -11.41 11.43 3.78
CA TYR A 35 -12.08 10.34 4.50
C TYR A 35 -11.42 9.00 4.19
N PHE A 36 -10.72 8.42 5.17
CA PHE A 36 -10.07 7.11 5.04
C PHE A 36 -10.67 6.11 6.03
N TYR A 37 -10.72 4.83 5.65
CA TYR A 37 -11.28 3.78 6.50
C TYR A 37 -10.36 3.50 7.70
N SER A 38 -10.90 3.63 8.91
CA SER A 38 -10.23 3.20 10.14
C SER A 38 -10.78 1.84 10.56
N GLY A 39 -9.89 0.84 10.63
CA GLY A 39 -10.24 -0.48 11.14
C GLY A 39 -10.69 -0.44 12.60
N LEU A 40 -10.04 0.39 13.43
CA LEU A 40 -10.36 0.55 14.85
C LEU A 40 -11.80 1.06 15.07
N GLN A 41 -12.26 1.98 14.22
CA GLN A 41 -13.62 2.54 14.34
C GLN A 41 -14.63 1.86 13.38
N SER A 42 -14.18 0.88 12.60
CA SER A 42 -14.96 0.20 11.56
C SER A 42 -15.73 1.15 10.62
N ARG A 43 -15.17 2.34 10.36
CA ARG A 43 -15.80 3.37 9.51
C ARG A 43 -14.79 4.28 8.84
N ALA A 44 -15.21 4.95 7.78
CA ALA A 44 -14.44 6.04 7.19
C ALA A 44 -14.45 7.26 8.13
N ILE A 45 -13.27 7.76 8.47
CA ILE A 45 -13.07 8.90 9.38
C ILE A 45 -12.36 10.02 8.65
N LYS A 46 -12.59 11.26 9.11
CA LYS A 46 -11.83 12.43 8.65
C LYS A 46 -10.40 12.34 9.17
N SER A 47 -9.46 12.08 8.28
CA SER A 47 -8.10 11.69 8.63
C SER A 47 -7.11 11.98 7.51
N ILE A 48 -5.84 11.76 7.84
CA ILE A 48 -4.76 11.62 6.86
C ILE A 48 -4.31 10.16 6.87
N GLN A 49 -3.82 9.69 5.72
CA GLN A 49 -3.21 8.37 5.61
C GLN A 49 -1.71 8.51 5.34
N ILE A 50 -0.90 7.79 6.11
CA ILE A 50 0.56 7.81 6.00
C ILE A 50 1.03 6.40 5.70
N LEU A 51 1.81 6.25 4.62
CA LEU A 51 2.53 5.04 4.30
C LEU A 51 3.96 5.16 4.83
N SER A 52 4.36 4.22 5.66
CA SER A 52 5.70 4.18 6.26
C SER A 52 6.45 2.93 5.81
N PHE A 53 7.73 3.10 5.47
CA PHE A 53 8.64 2.01 5.13
C PHE A 53 9.74 1.88 6.17
N ALA A 54 10.06 0.63 6.54
CA ALA A 54 11.16 0.30 7.44
C ALA A 54 11.88 -0.96 6.96
N LEU A 55 13.20 -1.03 7.17
CA LEU A 55 13.92 -2.30 7.09
C LEU A 55 13.92 -2.93 8.48
N VAL A 56 13.54 -4.19 8.58
CA VAL A 56 13.63 -4.97 9.81
C VAL A 56 14.70 -6.01 9.62
N ASP A 57 15.76 -5.91 10.42
CA ASP A 57 16.76 -6.95 10.54
C ASP A 57 16.26 -7.99 11.54
N VAL A 58 16.05 -9.21 11.05
CA VAL A 58 15.51 -10.32 11.83
C VAL A 58 16.52 -10.82 12.85
N ASP A 59 17.80 -10.84 12.48
CA ASP A 59 18.88 -11.39 13.30
C ASP A 59 19.11 -10.49 14.52
N SER A 60 19.21 -9.17 14.29
CA SER A 60 19.42 -8.20 15.36
C SER A 60 18.12 -7.73 16.04
N ARG A 61 16.95 -8.15 15.53
CA ARG A 61 15.60 -7.76 15.98
C ARG A 61 15.42 -6.24 16.05
N LYS A 62 15.98 -5.52 15.08
CA LYS A 62 15.94 -4.05 15.00
C LYS A 62 15.22 -3.57 13.76
N SER A 63 14.41 -2.52 13.92
CA SER A 63 13.76 -1.81 12.82
C SER A 63 14.48 -0.50 12.50
N TYR A 64 14.67 -0.23 11.22
CA TYR A 64 15.29 0.98 10.69
C TYR A 64 14.27 1.71 9.79
N PRO A 65 13.54 2.72 10.32
CA PRO A 65 12.59 3.50 9.54
C PRO A 65 13.30 4.25 8.41
N ILE A 66 12.87 4.05 7.16
CA ILE A 66 13.53 4.64 6.00
C ILE A 66 12.89 6.00 5.69
N PHE A 67 11.57 5.98 5.46
CA PHE A 67 10.77 7.15 5.15
C PHE A 67 9.29 6.89 5.40
N SER A 68 8.55 7.99 5.58
CA SER A 68 7.10 8.01 5.65
C SER A 68 6.57 9.06 4.69
N LYS A 69 5.47 8.76 4.00
CA LYS A 69 4.83 9.67 3.06
C LYS A 69 3.34 9.71 3.30
N GLN A 70 2.81 10.93 3.33
CA GLN A 70 1.38 11.14 3.31
C GLN A 70 0.80 10.75 1.94
N LEU A 71 -0.17 9.84 1.95
CA LEU A 71 -0.90 9.43 0.75
C LEU A 71 -1.91 10.52 0.36
N LYS A 72 -2.04 10.76 -0.94
CA LYS A 72 -3.03 11.70 -1.48
C LYS A 72 -4.31 10.94 -1.74
N GLN A 73 -5.46 11.50 -1.35
CA GLN A 73 -6.71 11.01 -1.90
C GLN A 73 -6.78 11.36 -3.37
N SER A 74 -6.90 10.34 -4.23
CA SER A 74 -7.32 10.56 -5.60
C SER A 74 -8.72 11.19 -5.54
N LYS A 75 -8.86 12.44 -5.98
CA LYS A 75 -10.19 13.02 -6.24
C LYS A 75 -10.85 12.11 -7.26
N LYS A 76 -11.85 11.31 -6.85
CA LYS A 76 -12.68 10.59 -7.81
C LYS A 76 -13.31 11.67 -8.70
N LYS A 77 -13.00 11.67 -10.00
CA LYS A 77 -13.82 12.41 -10.96
C LYS A 77 -15.26 12.00 -10.68
N ILE A 78 -16.10 12.98 -10.37
CA ILE A 78 -17.54 12.77 -10.22
C ILE A 78 -18.03 12.41 -11.62
N VAL A 79 -17.94 11.13 -11.96
CA VAL A 79 -18.70 10.59 -13.08
C VAL A 79 -20.13 10.61 -12.56
N THR A 80 -20.95 11.50 -13.09
CA THR A 80 -22.40 11.54 -12.90
C THR A 80 -22.99 10.22 -13.37
N LYS A 81 -22.89 9.18 -12.54
CA LYS A 81 -23.53 7.90 -12.80
C LYS A 81 -25.01 8.10 -12.60
N SER A 82 -25.76 7.90 -13.68
CA SER A 82 -27.22 7.88 -13.69
C SER A 82 -27.75 7.08 -12.50
N LYS A 83 -28.69 7.70 -11.77
CA LYS A 83 -29.37 7.12 -10.62
C LYS A 83 -30.20 5.93 -11.11
N ASN A 84 -29.69 4.70 -10.93
CA ASN A 84 -30.43 3.44 -10.87
C ASN A 84 -29.45 2.25 -10.79
N LYS A 85 -28.72 2.11 -9.68
CA LYS A 85 -28.03 0.84 -9.36
C LYS A 85 -28.43 0.37 -7.98
N LYS A 86 -28.90 -0.87 -7.90
CA LYS A 86 -29.24 -1.57 -6.65
C LYS A 86 -28.08 -1.44 -5.67
N VAL A 87 -28.39 -1.04 -4.44
CA VAL A 87 -27.41 -0.84 -3.37
C VAL A 87 -26.93 -2.21 -2.90
N GLY A 88 -25.64 -2.50 -3.06
CA GLY A 88 -25.03 -3.75 -2.59
C GLY A 88 -23.89 -4.23 -3.48
N ARG A 89 -22.96 -5.00 -2.88
CA ARG A 89 -21.96 -5.77 -3.65
C ARG A 89 -22.70 -6.87 -4.41
N PRO A 90 -22.41 -7.11 -5.71
CA PRO A 90 -23.04 -8.21 -6.45
C PRO A 90 -22.89 -9.53 -5.69
N GLN A 91 -24.01 -10.23 -5.50
CA GLN A 91 -24.03 -11.51 -4.81
C GLN A 91 -23.13 -12.50 -5.57
N GLY A 92 -22.15 -13.09 -4.88
CA GLY A 92 -21.13 -13.97 -5.48
C GLY A 92 -19.80 -13.30 -5.84
N SER A 93 -19.61 -12.00 -5.59
CA SER A 93 -18.33 -11.32 -5.79
C SER A 93 -17.25 -11.81 -4.80
N LYS A 94 -16.49 -12.85 -5.19
CA LYS A 94 -15.35 -13.36 -4.42
C LYS A 94 -14.16 -12.40 -4.48
N ASN A 95 -13.49 -12.17 -3.35
CA ASN A 95 -12.39 -11.22 -3.21
C ASN A 95 -11.02 -11.82 -3.59
N LYS A 96 -10.96 -12.56 -4.71
CA LYS A 96 -9.90 -13.54 -4.96
C LYS A 96 -8.47 -12.95 -5.06
N ASN A 97 -8.31 -11.67 -5.40
CA ASN A 97 -7.00 -11.10 -5.74
C ASN A 97 -6.63 -9.84 -4.93
N LYS A 98 -7.03 -9.75 -3.65
CA LYS A 98 -6.76 -8.56 -2.82
C LYS A 98 -5.25 -8.33 -2.59
N SER A 99 -4.46 -9.40 -2.48
CA SER A 99 -3.00 -9.35 -2.35
C SER A 99 -2.35 -8.80 -3.62
N LEU A 100 -2.71 -9.33 -4.78
CA LEU A 100 -2.22 -8.89 -6.09
C LEU A 100 -2.50 -7.40 -6.35
N PHE A 101 -3.73 -6.96 -6.05
CA PHE A 101 -4.12 -5.56 -6.18
C PHE A 101 -3.30 -4.64 -5.27
N ARG A 102 -3.02 -5.08 -4.03
CA ARG A 102 -2.19 -4.33 -3.09
C ARG A 102 -0.74 -4.26 -3.58
N ALA A 103 -0.18 -5.37 -4.05
CA ALA A 103 1.17 -5.41 -4.62
C ALA A 103 1.32 -4.42 -5.79
N ASP A 104 0.37 -4.42 -6.74
CA ASP A 104 0.36 -3.46 -7.85
C ASP A 104 0.30 -2.00 -7.37
N LYS A 105 -0.61 -1.69 -6.44
CA LYS A 105 -0.73 -0.35 -5.85
C LYS A 105 0.61 0.12 -5.26
N TYR A 106 1.24 -0.70 -4.41
CA TYR A 106 2.48 -0.32 -3.72
C TYR A 106 3.66 -0.22 -4.68
N THR A 107 3.82 -1.17 -5.60
CA THR A 107 4.92 -1.13 -6.59
C THR A 107 4.86 0.15 -7.41
N ARG A 108 3.68 0.56 -7.87
CA ARG A 108 3.50 1.83 -8.61
C ARG A 108 3.78 3.05 -7.75
N GLU A 109 3.38 3.05 -6.48
CA GLU A 109 3.65 4.15 -5.55
C GLU A 109 5.16 4.34 -5.31
N VAL A 110 5.89 3.23 -5.15
CA VAL A 110 7.34 3.19 -4.97
C VAL A 110 8.06 3.67 -6.23
N LEU A 111 7.68 3.18 -7.42
CA LEU A 111 8.31 3.60 -8.68
C LEU A 111 8.14 5.11 -8.95
N LYS A 112 6.95 5.66 -8.65
CA LYS A 112 6.71 7.11 -8.71
C LYS A 112 7.61 7.92 -7.78
N LEU A 113 8.01 7.35 -6.64
CA LEU A 113 8.92 8.02 -5.70
C LEU A 113 10.35 8.10 -6.24
N TYR A 114 10.79 7.10 -6.98
CA TYR A 114 12.13 7.09 -7.59
C TYR A 114 12.21 7.85 -8.92
N GLY A 115 11.10 8.42 -9.41
CA GLY A 115 11.07 9.16 -10.67
C GLY A 115 11.28 8.29 -11.92
N VAL A 116 11.24 6.97 -11.77
CA VAL A 116 11.44 6.02 -12.86
C VAL A 116 10.12 5.84 -13.61
N LYS A 117 10.10 6.20 -14.90
CA LYS A 117 9.02 5.80 -15.80
C LYS A 117 9.26 4.34 -16.18
N VAL A 118 8.39 3.45 -15.73
CA VAL A 118 8.44 2.03 -16.08
C VAL A 118 7.17 1.69 -16.82
N ASP A 119 7.28 0.89 -17.89
CA ASP A 119 6.14 0.48 -18.68
C ASP A 119 5.17 -0.37 -17.86
N ASP A 120 3.89 -0.01 -17.89
CA ASP A 120 2.83 -0.69 -17.13
C ASP A 120 2.76 -2.19 -17.45
N ILE A 121 3.13 -2.59 -18.67
CA ILE A 121 3.18 -3.98 -19.13
C ILE A 121 4.23 -4.77 -18.34
N LEU A 122 5.41 -4.19 -18.13
CA LEU A 122 6.52 -4.85 -17.43
C LEU A 122 6.21 -5.00 -15.93
N ILE A 123 5.59 -3.98 -15.33
CA ILE A 123 5.12 -4.02 -13.94
C ILE A 123 4.10 -5.15 -13.76
N ASN A 124 3.10 -5.21 -14.65
CA ASN A 124 2.05 -6.22 -14.59
C ASN A 124 2.63 -7.64 -14.77
N GLN A 125 3.58 -7.84 -15.70
CA GLN A 125 4.26 -9.12 -15.89
C GLN A 125 5.10 -9.53 -14.67
N ALA A 126 5.83 -8.60 -14.07
CA ALA A 126 6.64 -8.88 -12.88
C ALA A 126 5.77 -9.27 -11.68
N ILE A 127 4.67 -8.55 -11.45
CA ILE A 127 3.72 -8.86 -10.37
C ILE A 127 3.06 -10.23 -10.59
N TRP A 128 2.68 -10.55 -11.82
CA TRP A 128 2.15 -11.86 -12.16
C TRP A 128 3.16 -12.99 -11.95
N ARG A 129 4.42 -12.78 -12.35
CA ARG A 129 5.50 -13.76 -12.13
C ARG A 129 5.76 -14.01 -10.65
N VAL A 130 5.83 -12.96 -9.83
CA VAL A 130 6.00 -13.07 -8.38
C VAL A 130 4.80 -13.75 -7.72
N SER A 131 3.57 -13.40 -8.14
CA SER A 131 2.36 -14.04 -7.64
C SER A 131 2.30 -15.53 -8.03
N ALA A 132 2.63 -15.87 -9.27
CA ALA A 132 2.69 -17.25 -9.74
C ALA A 132 3.75 -18.05 -8.96
N PHE A 133 4.93 -17.46 -8.73
CA PHE A 133 5.97 -18.05 -7.88
C PHE A 133 5.49 -18.33 -6.45
N SER A 134 4.71 -17.42 -5.84
CA SER A 134 4.11 -17.65 -4.52
C SER A 134 3.00 -18.70 -4.54
N MET A 135 2.27 -18.84 -5.65
CA MET A 135 1.20 -19.82 -5.81
C MET A 135 1.72 -21.24 -6.04
N ILE A 136 2.93 -21.41 -6.59
CA ILE A 136 3.58 -22.71 -6.76
C ILE A 136 3.82 -23.42 -5.41
N HIS A 137 3.81 -22.69 -4.28
CA HIS A 137 3.91 -23.25 -2.93
C HIS A 137 2.54 -23.50 -2.27
N GLY A 138 1.42 -23.32 -2.98
CA GLY A 138 0.07 -23.46 -2.45
C GLY A 138 -0.58 -24.84 -2.64
N ASP A 139 -0.01 -25.71 -3.47
CA ASP A 139 -0.51 -27.07 -3.75
C ASP A 139 0.29 -28.17 -3.04
N VAL A 140 0.89 -27.85 -1.88
CA VAL A 140 1.43 -28.85 -0.95
C VAL A 140 0.64 -28.77 0.36
N ALA A 141 -0.57 -29.31 0.34
CA ALA A 141 -1.36 -29.71 1.50
C ALA A 141 -2.30 -30.86 1.10
#